data_AF-A0A941RWU8-F1
#
_entry.id   AF-A0A941RWU8-F1
#
_cell.length_a   1.000
_cell.length_b   1.000
_cell.length_c   1.000
_cell.angle_alpha   90.00
_cell.angle_beta   90.00
_cell.angle_gamma   90.00
#
_symmetry.space_group_name_H-M   'P 1'
#
loop_
_entity.id
_entity.type
_entity.pdbx_description
1 polymer ?
#
loop_
_entity_poly.entity_id
_entity_poly.type
_entity_poly.pdbx_seq_one_letter_code
_entity_poly.pdbx_strand_id
1 'polypeptide(L)'
;MSHIPPPWIQELADAAALQMIPVDPLAPVGCHFCLAEGVWEITLFVSGTEVVGGSLDGRVQCSRFNLDVQAVCGIFTRVTDVSWQAHSLGDGDELGPHVAIEGIYDEHSVRLRILSFSPRRFPAGRRAEVYGPAWEDLW
;
A
#
# COMPACT_ATOMS: atom_id res chain seq x y z
N MET A 1 18.49 -9.48 -9.62
CA MET A 1 17.91 -9.32 -10.98
C MET A 1 16.49 -8.82 -10.78
N SER A 2 16.07 -7.72 -11.42
CA SER A 2 14.67 -7.29 -11.36
C SER A 2 13.84 -8.22 -12.25
N HIS A 3 12.89 -8.92 -11.65
CA HIS A 3 11.94 -9.76 -12.40
C HIS A 3 10.78 -8.88 -12.86
N ILE A 4 10.35 -9.05 -14.12
CA ILE A 4 9.12 -8.42 -14.61
C ILE A 4 7.95 -9.16 -13.95
N PRO A 5 7.05 -8.46 -13.22
CA PRO A 5 5.91 -9.10 -12.60
C PRO A 5 4.97 -9.66 -13.69
N PRO A 6 4.48 -10.91 -13.55
CA PRO A 6 3.47 -11.45 -14.45
C PRO A 6 2.14 -10.69 -14.28
N PRO A 7 1.25 -10.67 -15.28
CA PRO A 7 0.02 -9.86 -15.24
C PRO A 7 -0.88 -10.12 -14.03
N TRP A 8 -0.97 -11.38 -13.60
CA TRP A 8 -1.79 -11.79 -12.45
C TRP A 8 -1.37 -11.13 -11.13
N ILE A 9 -0.10 -10.71 -11.01
CA ILE A 9 0.39 -9.97 -9.84
C ILE A 9 -0.25 -8.59 -9.75
N GLN A 10 -0.43 -7.92 -10.88
CA GLN A 10 -1.11 -6.63 -10.94
C GLN A 10 -2.60 -6.80 -10.64
N GLU A 11 -3.23 -7.84 -11.18
CA GLU A 11 -4.64 -8.15 -10.91
C GLU A 11 -4.91 -8.37 -9.41
N LEU A 12 -4.05 -9.12 -8.74
CA LEU A 12 -4.13 -9.33 -7.29
C LEU A 12 -3.91 -8.01 -6.51
N ALA A 13 -2.92 -7.22 -6.92
CA ALA A 13 -2.65 -5.91 -6.31
C ALA A 13 -3.85 -4.95 -6.44
N ASP A 14 -4.45 -4.87 -7.62
CA ASP A 14 -5.61 -4.01 -7.89
C ASP A 14 -6.83 -4.47 -7.09
N ALA A 15 -7.10 -5.78 -7.08
CA ALA A 15 -8.21 -6.35 -6.32
C ALA A 15 -8.08 -6.09 -4.80
N ALA A 16 -6.86 -6.17 -4.27
CA ALA A 16 -6.57 -5.87 -2.88
C ALA A 16 -6.65 -4.37 -2.56
N ALA A 17 -6.16 -3.51 -3.47
CA ALA A 17 -6.25 -2.06 -3.32
C ALA A 17 -7.69 -1.57 -3.23
N LEU A 18 -8.62 -2.21 -3.96
CA LEU A 18 -10.06 -1.92 -3.86
C LEU A 18 -10.67 -2.20 -2.48
N GLN A 19 -10.00 -2.99 -1.64
CA GLN A 19 -10.45 -3.27 -0.26
C GLN A 19 -9.91 -2.26 0.76
N MET A 20 -9.14 -1.27 0.31
CA MET A 20 -8.72 -0.13 1.12
C MET A 20 -9.86 0.90 1.09
N ILE A 21 -10.62 0.98 2.18
CA ILE A 21 -11.83 1.80 2.28
C ILE A 21 -11.43 3.18 2.83
N PRO A 22 -11.31 4.22 1.98
CA PRO A 22 -10.94 5.55 2.42
C PRO A 22 -11.89 6.14 3.45
N VAL A 23 -11.35 6.85 4.44
CA VAL A 23 -12.13 7.77 5.30
C VAL A 23 -12.36 9.11 4.59
N ASP A 24 -11.37 9.54 3.81
CA ASP A 24 -11.33 10.75 2.97
C ASP A 24 -10.77 10.36 1.59
N PRO A 25 -10.90 11.17 0.52
CA PRO A 25 -10.38 10.82 -0.81
C PRO A 25 -8.96 10.24 -0.75
N LEU A 26 -8.81 8.99 -1.18
CA LEU A 26 -7.55 8.25 -1.04
C LEU A 26 -6.50 8.87 -1.96
N ALA A 27 -5.29 9.14 -1.46
CA ALA A 27 -4.15 9.46 -2.31
C ALA A 27 -3.78 8.27 -3.21
N PRO A 28 -2.98 8.45 -4.27
CA PRO A 28 -2.56 7.36 -5.12
C PRO A 28 -1.98 6.19 -4.30
N VAL A 29 -2.39 4.98 -4.66
CA VAL A 29 -1.90 3.73 -4.07
C VAL A 29 -0.61 3.34 -4.79
N GLY A 30 0.48 3.31 -4.05
CA GLY A 30 1.75 2.77 -4.51
C GLY A 30 1.77 1.25 -4.40
N CYS A 31 2.44 0.62 -5.36
CA CYS A 31 2.64 -0.82 -5.39
C CYS A 31 4.11 -1.16 -5.67
N HIS A 32 4.66 -2.09 -4.90
CA HIS A 32 6.00 -2.64 -5.09
C HIS A 32 5.95 -4.15 -5.21
N PHE A 33 6.61 -4.68 -6.24
CA PHE A 33 6.71 -6.10 -6.52
C PHE A 33 8.14 -6.59 -6.36
N CYS A 34 8.32 -7.71 -5.66
CA CYS A 34 9.60 -8.37 -5.49
C CYS A 34 9.43 -9.88 -5.63
N LEU A 35 10.33 -10.57 -6.33
CA LEU A 35 10.40 -12.03 -6.31
C LEU A 35 11.53 -12.43 -5.35
N ALA A 36 11.17 -13.05 -4.23
CA ALA A 36 12.10 -13.47 -3.19
C ALA A 36 11.89 -14.95 -2.87
N GLU A 37 12.96 -15.75 -2.91
CA GLU A 37 12.92 -17.18 -2.57
C GLU A 37 11.85 -17.99 -3.36
N GLY A 38 11.56 -17.58 -4.60
CA GLY A 38 10.55 -18.22 -5.45
C GLY A 38 9.10 -17.83 -5.13
N VAL A 39 8.88 -16.90 -4.21
CA VAL A 39 7.57 -16.35 -3.83
C VAL A 39 7.48 -14.89 -4.27
N TRP A 40 6.37 -14.53 -4.90
CA TRP A 40 6.10 -13.13 -5.21
C TRP A 40 5.63 -12.40 -3.96
N GLU A 41 6.28 -11.29 -3.65
CA GLU A 41 5.89 -10.35 -2.62
C GLU A 41 5.29 -9.09 -3.27
N ILE A 42 4.08 -8.75 -2.82
CA ILE A 42 3.35 -7.54 -3.21
C ILE A 42 3.26 -6.65 -1.98
N THR A 43 3.67 -5.39 -2.10
CA THR A 43 3.52 -4.39 -1.03
C THR A 43 2.71 -3.22 -1.55
N LEU A 44 1.54 -3.02 -0.95
CA LEU A 44 0.64 -1.89 -1.20
C LEU A 44 0.78 -0.86 -0.09
N PHE A 45 0.74 0.41 -0.46
CA PHE A 45 0.72 1.52 0.49
C PHE A 45 0.05 2.73 -0.14
N VAL A 46 -0.59 3.55 0.68
CA VAL A 46 -1.18 4.80 0.20
C VAL A 46 -0.18 5.93 0.37
N SER A 47 0.01 6.71 -0.67
CA SER A 47 0.90 7.87 -0.62
C SER A 47 0.44 8.93 0.39
N GLY A 48 1.38 9.75 0.81
CA GLY A 48 1.10 10.94 1.63
C GLY A 48 0.63 12.11 0.77
N THR A 49 -0.12 13.02 1.38
CA THR A 49 -0.49 14.30 0.77
C THR A 49 0.31 15.43 1.39
N GLU A 50 1.08 16.14 0.57
CA GLU A 50 1.82 17.35 0.96
C GLU A 50 0.90 18.57 0.89
N VAL A 51 0.89 19.39 1.95
CA VAL A 51 0.22 20.69 1.93
C VAL A 51 1.14 21.72 1.31
N VAL A 52 0.63 22.46 0.32
CA VAL A 52 1.37 23.53 -0.36
C VAL A 52 0.71 24.88 -0.10
N GLY A 53 1.47 25.78 0.53
CA GLY A 53 1.06 27.11 0.95
C GLY A 53 0.37 27.16 2.33
N GLY A 54 0.18 28.39 2.82
CA GLY A 54 -0.46 28.65 4.12
C GLY A 54 0.39 28.22 5.32
N SER A 55 -0.23 28.10 6.50
CA SER A 55 0.48 27.85 7.77
C SER A 55 1.00 26.41 7.96
N LEU A 56 0.59 25.48 7.10
CA LEU A 56 0.95 24.05 7.18
C LEU A 56 1.81 23.60 5.98
N ASP A 57 2.38 24.56 5.23
CA ASP A 57 3.20 24.30 4.05
C ASP A 57 4.34 23.29 4.33
N GLY A 58 4.54 22.35 3.39
CA GLY A 58 5.51 21.26 3.48
C GLY A 58 5.11 20.11 4.40
N ARG A 59 3.96 20.18 5.09
CA ARG A 59 3.50 19.07 5.94
C ARG A 59 2.93 17.94 5.08
N VAL A 60 3.43 16.72 5.30
CA VAL A 60 2.87 15.50 4.70
C VAL A 60 1.87 14.86 5.66
N GLN A 61 0.64 14.64 5.19
CA GLN A 61 -0.41 13.93 5.90
C GLN A 61 -0.59 12.52 5.32
N CYS A 62 -0.72 11.53 6.19
CA CYS A 62 -1.00 10.16 5.79
C CYS A 62 -2.46 10.02 5.38
N SER A 63 -2.72 9.25 4.32
CA SER A 63 -4.07 8.86 3.94
C SER A 63 -4.67 7.93 4.99
N ARG A 64 -5.95 8.13 5.31
CA ARG A 64 -6.68 7.36 6.32
C ARG A 64 -7.65 6.42 5.62
N PHE A 65 -7.57 5.14 5.94
CA PHE A 65 -8.45 4.12 5.39
C PHE A 65 -8.66 2.99 6.39
N ASN A 66 -9.75 2.24 6.22
CA ASN A 66 -9.95 0.94 6.83
C ASN A 66 -9.60 -0.15 5.82
N LEU A 67 -9.17 -1.32 6.28
CA LEU A 67 -8.91 -2.47 5.42
C LEU A 67 -9.95 -3.54 5.67
N ASP A 68 -10.67 -3.97 4.63
CA ASP A 68 -11.51 -5.17 4.72
C ASP A 68 -10.64 -6.43 4.57
N VAL A 69 -10.07 -6.87 5.68
CA VAL A 69 -9.19 -8.04 5.72
C VAL A 69 -9.91 -9.30 5.26
N GLN A 70 -11.20 -9.43 5.56
CA GLN A 70 -11.99 -10.60 5.15
C GLN A 70 -12.16 -10.63 3.63
N ALA A 71 -12.48 -9.49 3.00
CA ALA A 71 -12.58 -9.39 1.56
C ALA A 71 -11.24 -9.66 0.88
N VAL A 72 -10.11 -9.13 1.40
CA VAL A 72 -8.78 -9.41 0.85
C VAL A 72 -8.45 -10.90 0.95
N CYS A 73 -8.71 -11.55 2.08
CA CYS A 73 -8.52 -12.99 2.23
C CYS A 73 -9.35 -13.78 1.20
N GLY A 74 -10.55 -13.30 0.86
CA GLY A 74 -11.43 -13.89 -0.15
C GLY A 74 -10.92 -13.81 -1.60
N ILE A 75 -9.91 -12.98 -1.88
CA ILE A 75 -9.26 -12.90 -3.20
C ILE A 75 -8.37 -14.13 -3.45
N PHE A 76 -7.79 -14.70 -2.39
CA PHE A 76 -6.90 -15.85 -2.50
C PHE A 76 -7.70 -17.12 -2.74
N THR A 77 -7.16 -18.01 -3.59
CA THR A 77 -7.66 -19.38 -3.73
C THR A 77 -7.55 -20.12 -2.38
N ARG A 78 -6.46 -19.88 -1.64
CA ARG A 78 -6.27 -20.40 -0.28
C ARG A 78 -5.33 -19.51 0.52
N VAL A 79 -5.79 -19.05 1.67
CA VAL A 79 -4.94 -18.35 2.65
C VAL A 79 -4.21 -19.36 3.53
N THR A 80 -2.92 -19.14 3.77
CA THR A 80 -2.08 -19.97 4.65
C THR A 80 -1.64 -19.24 5.91
N ASP A 81 -1.50 -17.91 5.86
CA ASP A 81 -1.21 -17.09 7.02
C ASP A 81 -1.87 -15.71 6.91
N VAL A 82 -2.28 -15.16 8.05
CA VAL A 82 -2.70 -13.76 8.18
C VAL A 82 -2.08 -13.23 9.46
N SER A 83 -1.33 -12.15 9.34
CA SER A 83 -0.68 -11.50 10.46
C SER A 83 -0.82 -9.98 10.40
N TRP A 84 -0.77 -9.37 11.58
CA TRP A 84 -0.77 -7.92 11.72
C TRP A 84 0.42 -7.49 12.55
N GLN A 85 1.27 -6.66 11.96
CA GLN A 85 2.31 -5.94 12.67
C GLN A 85 1.74 -4.58 13.12
N ALA A 86 1.41 -4.46 14.40
CA ALA A 86 0.78 -3.24 14.94
C ALA A 86 1.75 -2.05 15.08
N HIS A 87 3.04 -2.32 15.27
CA HIS A 87 4.07 -1.31 15.51
C HIS A 87 5.32 -1.57 14.66
N SER A 88 6.09 -0.53 14.36
CA SER A 88 7.40 -0.70 13.74
C SER A 88 8.33 -1.52 14.64
N LEU A 89 9.14 -2.39 14.04
CA LEU A 89 10.10 -3.24 14.76
C LEU A 89 11.42 -2.51 15.13
N GLY A 90 11.57 -1.25 14.74
CA GLY A 90 12.73 -0.40 15.02
C GLY A 90 13.10 0.48 13.83
N ASP A 91 14.24 1.17 13.91
CA ASP A 91 14.66 2.15 12.90
C ASP A 91 14.97 1.54 11.53
N GLY A 92 15.26 0.24 11.47
CA GLY A 92 15.51 -0.50 10.22
C GLY A 92 14.26 -1.09 9.56
N ASP A 93 13.08 -0.93 10.17
CA ASP A 93 11.84 -1.45 9.62
C ASP A 93 11.25 -0.47 8.59
N GLU A 94 11.56 -0.70 7.32
CA GLU A 94 11.08 0.12 6.22
C GLU A 94 9.58 -0.03 5.92
N LEU A 95 8.97 -1.14 6.34
CA LEU A 95 7.55 -1.44 6.07
C LEU A 95 6.65 -0.84 7.16
N GLY A 96 7.12 -0.85 8.41
CA GLY A 96 6.36 -0.37 9.55
C GLY A 96 5.07 -1.17 9.78
N PRO A 97 4.05 -0.58 10.45
CA PRO A 97 2.81 -1.29 10.74
C PRO A 97 2.05 -1.71 9.48
N HIS A 98 1.68 -2.99 9.38
CA HIS A 98 1.03 -3.53 8.19
C HIS A 98 0.25 -4.81 8.47
N VAL A 99 -0.72 -5.09 7.60
CA VAL A 99 -1.33 -6.43 7.49
C VAL A 99 -0.56 -7.22 6.45
N ALA A 100 -0.21 -8.46 6.77
CA ALA A 100 0.41 -9.41 5.85
C ALA A 100 -0.51 -10.62 5.67
N ILE A 101 -0.67 -11.06 4.42
CA ILE A 101 -1.44 -12.24 4.04
C ILE A 101 -0.56 -13.09 3.15
N GLU A 102 -0.43 -14.36 3.48
CA GLU A 102 0.25 -15.36 2.66
C GLU A 102 -0.76 -16.38 2.16
N GLY A 103 -0.60 -16.80 0.92
CA GLY A 103 -1.51 -17.79 0.35
C GLY A 103 -1.20 -18.13 -1.09
N ILE A 104 -2.19 -18.77 -1.71
CA ILE A 104 -2.19 -19.16 -3.11
C ILE A 104 -3.18 -18.27 -3.86
N TYR A 105 -2.72 -17.69 -4.97
CA TYR A 105 -3.55 -17.00 -5.96
C TYR A 105 -3.25 -17.59 -7.33
N ASP A 106 -4.27 -18.11 -8.02
CA ASP A 106 -4.14 -18.78 -9.32
C ASP A 106 -2.97 -19.80 -9.38
N GLU A 107 -2.95 -20.76 -8.44
CA GLU A 107 -1.89 -21.78 -8.26
C GLU A 107 -0.49 -21.27 -7.87
N HIS A 108 -0.31 -19.97 -7.67
CA HIS A 108 0.97 -19.37 -7.29
C HIS A 108 1.02 -18.98 -5.82
N SER A 109 2.14 -19.27 -5.14
CA SER A 109 2.40 -18.76 -3.79
C SER A 109 2.72 -17.26 -3.82
N VAL A 110 2.04 -16.50 -2.96
CA VAL A 110 2.16 -15.04 -2.89
C VAL A 110 2.13 -14.58 -1.43
N ARG A 111 2.90 -13.54 -1.16
CA ARG A 111 2.81 -12.75 0.07
C ARG A 111 2.36 -11.33 -0.26
N LEU A 112 1.22 -10.92 0.27
CA LEU A 112 0.68 -9.57 0.15
C LEU A 112 0.88 -8.83 1.47
N ARG A 113 1.40 -7.60 1.41
CA ARG A 113 1.49 -6.68 2.53
C ARG A 113 0.77 -5.38 2.20
N ILE A 114 -0.06 -4.90 3.12
CA ILE A 114 -0.77 -3.62 3.00
C ILE A 114 -0.32 -2.76 4.18
N LEU A 115 0.47 -1.73 3.88
CA LEU A 115 1.10 -0.88 4.88
C LEU A 115 0.13 0.20 5.38
N SER A 116 0.26 0.53 6.67
CA SER A 116 -0.50 1.64 7.28
C SER A 116 0.02 3.01 6.82
N PHE A 117 1.29 3.07 6.39
CA PHE A 117 1.95 4.28 5.95
C PHE A 117 2.80 4.00 4.70
N SER A 118 2.95 5.02 3.85
CA SER A 118 3.94 4.98 2.78
C SER A 118 5.35 4.79 3.35
N PRO A 119 6.18 3.89 2.80
CA PRO A 119 7.58 3.77 3.20
C PRO A 119 8.31 5.12 3.01
N ARG A 120 9.23 5.44 3.92
CA ARG A 120 9.94 6.73 3.95
C ARG A 120 10.67 7.10 2.66
N ARG A 121 11.07 6.11 1.87
CA ARG A 121 11.77 6.29 0.59
C ARG A 121 10.86 6.82 -0.53
N PHE A 122 9.54 6.74 -0.38
CA PHE A 122 8.60 7.26 -1.37
C PHE A 122 8.14 8.67 -0.96
N PRO A 123 8.18 9.65 -1.89
CA PRO A 123 7.70 11.00 -1.63
C PRO A 123 6.17 11.04 -1.48
N ALA A 124 5.64 12.23 -1.15
CA ALA A 124 4.20 12.47 -1.27
C ALA A 124 3.74 12.14 -2.71
N GLY A 125 2.55 11.56 -2.83
CA GLY A 125 1.92 11.25 -4.11
C GLY A 125 0.78 12.17 -4.47
N ARG A 126 0.43 13.10 -3.58
CA ARG A 126 -0.58 14.13 -3.79
C ARG A 126 -0.14 15.45 -3.18
N ARG A 127 -0.56 16.57 -3.77
CA ARG A 127 -0.48 17.91 -3.20
C ARG A 127 -1.85 18.49 -2.92
N ALA A 128 -1.93 19.28 -1.86
CA ALA A 128 -3.11 20.04 -1.47
C ALA A 128 -2.77 21.53 -1.45
N GLU A 129 -3.23 22.28 -2.45
CA GLU A 129 -3.00 23.72 -2.53
C GLU A 129 -4.01 24.48 -1.67
N VAL A 130 -3.54 25.28 -0.71
CA VAL A 130 -4.42 26.03 0.21
C VAL A 130 -5.15 27.18 -0.48
N TYR A 131 -4.57 27.75 -1.54
CA TYR A 131 -5.11 28.89 -2.28
C TYR A 131 -5.46 28.57 -3.75
N GLY A 132 -5.40 27.29 -4.13
CA GLY A 132 -5.63 26.79 -5.48
C GLY A 132 -6.79 25.80 -5.58
N PRO A 133 -7.06 25.24 -6.77
CA PRO A 133 -8.07 24.21 -6.92
C PRO A 133 -7.72 22.96 -6.10
N ALA A 134 -8.75 22.28 -5.62
CA ALA A 134 -8.64 21.20 -4.63
C ALA A 134 -7.94 19.95 -5.20
N TRP A 135 -6.72 19.70 -4.71
CA TRP A 135 -5.90 18.47 -4.85
C TRP A 135 -5.29 18.20 -6.24
N GLU A 136 -4.00 17.85 -6.26
CA GLU A 136 -3.23 17.42 -7.44
C GLU A 136 -2.53 16.08 -7.16
N ASP A 137 -2.79 15.05 -7.96
CA ASP A 137 -2.07 13.75 -7.89
C ASP A 137 -0.76 13.83 -8.69
N LEU A 138 0.33 13.29 -8.13
CA LEU A 138 1.68 13.44 -8.68
C LEU A 138 2.17 12.24 -9.51
N TRP A 139 1.59 11.06 -9.29
CA TRP A 139 1.93 9.82 -9.98
C TRP A 139 0.82 8.79 -9.86
#